data_AF-C7J1M8-F1
#
_entry.id   AF-C7J1M8-F1
#
_cell.length_a   1.000
_cell.length_b   1.000
_cell.length_c   1.000
_cell.angle_alpha   90.00
_cell.angle_beta   90.00
_cell.angle_gamma   90.00
#
_symmetry.space_group_name_H-M   'P 1'
#
loop_
_entity.id
_entity.type
_entity.pdbx_description
1 polymer ?
#
loop_
_entity_poly.entity_id
_entity_poly.type
_entity_poly.pdbx_seq_one_letter_code
_entity_poly.pdbx_strand_id
1 'polypeptide(L)' 'KYMPHLAAIFSHVIVDVSSISALCSRWFPKERKHAPRKEKNHRAMDDIRESIKELQYYKENIFKSRKSK' A
#
# COMPACT_ATOMS: atom_id res chain seq x y z
N LYS A 1 24.92 -4.71 -4.87
CA LYS A 1 25.45 -6.08 -5.06
C LYS A 1 24.58 -6.90 -6.02
N TYR A 2 23.26 -6.84 -5.92
CA TYR A 2 22.35 -7.55 -6.83
C TYR A 2 21.55 -6.57 -7.70
N MET A 3 21.36 -6.92 -8.98
CA MET A 3 20.52 -6.23 -9.98
C MET A 3 20.70 -4.70 -10.08
N PRO A 4 21.93 -4.15 -10.20
CA PRO A 4 22.15 -2.70 -10.24
C PRO A 4 21.50 -2.04 -11.47
N HIS A 5 21.51 -2.71 -12.62
CA HIS A 5 20.89 -2.20 -13.84
C HIS A 5 19.37 -2.08 -13.71
N LEU A 6 18.72 -3.02 -13.01
CA LEU A 6 17.28 -2.97 -12.77
C LEU A 6 16.94 -1.82 -11.82
N ALA A 7 17.67 -1.70 -10.71
CA ALA A 7 17.47 -0.64 -9.72
C ALA A 7 17.57 0.76 -10.36
N ALA A 8 18.47 0.95 -11.32
CA ALA A 8 18.64 2.22 -12.03
C ALA A 8 17.43 2.62 -12.91
N ILE A 9 16.54 1.69 -13.26
CA ILE A 9 15.33 1.99 -14.04
C ILE A 9 14.22 2.57 -13.14
N PHE A 10 14.24 2.24 -11.85
CA PHE A 10 13.22 2.70 -10.90
C PHE A 10 13.59 4.07 -10.30
N SER A 11 12.55 4.80 -9.87
CA SER A 11 12.73 6.03 -9.09
C SER A 11 13.36 5.73 -7.73
N HIS A 12 14.10 6.70 -7.18
CA HIS A 12 14.58 6.66 -5.80
C HIS A 12 13.44 6.82 -4.78
N VAL A 13 12.28 7.33 -5.20
CA VAL A 13 11.10 7.47 -4.35
C VAL A 13 10.28 6.18 -4.38
N ILE A 14 10.04 5.63 -3.19
CA ILE A 14 9.25 4.42 -2.99
C ILE A 14 7.98 4.78 -2.21
N VAL A 15 6.85 4.26 -2.65
CA VAL A 15 5.59 4.32 -1.90
C VAL A 15 5.39 2.97 -1.20
N ASP A 16 5.62 2.95 0.10
CA ASP A 16 5.47 1.75 0.92
C ASP A 16 4.07 1.67 1.57
N VAL A 17 3.27 0.71 1.12
CA VAL A 17 1.93 0.45 1.64
C VAL A 17 1.97 0.00 3.10
N SER A 18 3.04 -0.68 3.53
CA SER A 18 3.15 -1.17 4.91
C SER A 18 3.34 -0.02 5.92
N SER A 19 4.12 1.00 5.55
CA SER A 19 4.22 2.26 6.29
C SER A 19 2.85 2.92 6.48
N ILE A 20 2.03 2.98 5.42
CA ILE A 20 0.65 3.54 5.50
C ILE A 20 -0.23 2.66 6.39
N SER A 21 -0.14 1.34 6.27
CA SER A 21 -0.88 0.37 7.10
C SER A 21 -0.55 0.53 8.59
N ALA A 22 0.72 0.80 8.92
CA ALA A 22 1.18 1.04 10.28
C ALA A 22 0.66 2.35 10.88
N LEU A 23 0.57 3.41 10.07
CA LEU A 23 -0.07 4.67 10.46
C LEU A 23 -1.58 4.50 10.64
N CYS A 24 -2.24 3.83 9.68
CA CYS A 24 -3.66 3.52 9.72
C CYS A 24 -4.05 2.77 11.00
N SER A 25 -3.24 1.78 11.39
CA SER A 25 -3.47 1.02 12.63
C SER A 25 -3.47 1.88 13.90
N ARG A 26 -2.75 3.02 13.91
CA ARG A 26 -2.63 3.93 15.06
C ARG A 26 -3.62 5.08 15.02
N TRP A 27 -3.82 5.66 13.84
CA TRP A 27 -4.60 6.89 13.66
C TRP A 27 -6.07 6.61 13.29
N PHE A 28 -6.33 5.48 12.62
CA PHE A 28 -7.62 5.12 12.04
C PHE A 28 -7.97 3.64 12.33
N PRO A 29 -8.04 3.23 13.62
CA PRO A 29 -8.19 1.83 14.00
C PRO A 29 -9.53 1.23 13.55
N LYS A 30 -10.57 2.04 13.33
CA LYS A 30 -11.86 1.57 12.82
C LYS A 30 -11.74 1.23 11.33
N GLU A 31 -11.15 2.12 10.56
CA GLU A 31 -10.94 1.98 9.11
C GLU A 31 -9.96 0.84 8.83
N ARG A 32 -8.93 0.65 9.66
CA ARG A 32 -7.98 -0.47 9.54
C ARG A 32 -8.66 -1.83 9.63
N LYS A 33 -9.69 -1.98 10.47
CA LYS A 33 -10.44 -3.24 10.64
C LYS A 33 -11.26 -3.61 9.40
N HIS A 34 -11.68 -2.61 8.63
CA HIS A 34 -12.44 -2.78 7.40
C HIS A 34 -11.54 -2.90 6.16
N ALA A 35 -10.22 -2.70 6.31
CA ALA A 35 -9.28 -2.84 5.21
C ALA A 35 -9.23 -4.30 4.68
N PRO A 36 -9.06 -4.50 3.37
CA PRO A 36 -8.95 -5.84 2.78
C PRO A 36 -7.88 -6.68 3.47
N ARG A 37 -8.20 -7.94 3.78
CA ARG A 37 -7.21 -8.88 4.33
C ARG A 37 -6.46 -9.53 3.16
N LYS A 38 -5.15 -9.66 3.32
CA LYS A 38 -4.31 -10.41 2.38
C LYS A 38 -4.60 -11.91 2.52
N GLU A 39 -5.05 -12.51 1.44
CA GLU A 39 -5.17 -13.95 1.29
C GLU A 39 -3.77 -14.42 0.88
N LYS A 40 -2.98 -14.92 1.83
CA LYS A 40 -1.55 -15.28 1.66
C LYS A 40 -1.34 -16.38 0.62
N ASN A 41 -1.60 -16.06 -0.64
CA ASN A 41 -1.49 -16.92 -1.79
C ASN A 41 -0.02 -17.02 -2.15
N HIS A 42 0.47 -18.21 -2.49
CA HIS A 42 1.90 -18.48 -2.66
C HIS A 42 2.52 -17.86 -3.93
N ARG A 43 1.87 -16.88 -4.57
CA ARG A 43 2.34 -16.24 -5.80
C ARG A 43 2.59 -14.76 -5.60
N ALA A 44 3.78 -14.31 -6.01
CA ALA A 44 4.18 -12.90 -5.94
C ALA A 44 3.22 -11.94 -6.67
N MET A 45 2.60 -12.38 -7.78
CA MET A 45 1.62 -11.56 -8.50
C MET A 45 0.36 -11.29 -7.68
N ASP A 46 -0.04 -12.23 -6.83
CA ASP A 46 -1.22 -12.07 -5.97
C ASP A 46 -0.90 -11.08 -4.84
N ASP A 47 0.29 -11.16 -4.21
CA ASP A 47 0.76 -10.18 -3.24
C ASP A 47 0.80 -8.74 -3.79
N ILE A 48 1.21 -8.57 -5.05
CA ILE A 48 1.20 -7.27 -5.74
C ILE A 48 -0.24 -6.74 -5.86
N ARG A 49 -1.17 -7.56 -6.36
CA ARG A 49 -2.58 -7.17 -6.53
C ARG A 49 -3.23 -6.81 -5.20
N GLU A 50 -2.94 -7.58 -4.14
CA GLU A 50 -3.45 -7.31 -2.81
C GLU A 50 -2.91 -6.02 -2.22
N SER A 51 -1.61 -5.73 -2.42
CA SER A 51 -1.00 -4.48 -1.96
C SER A 51 -1.59 -3.26 -2.68
N ILE A 52 -1.92 -3.39 -3.97
CA ILE A 52 -2.64 -2.36 -4.75
C ILE A 52 -4.05 -2.14 -4.18
N LYS A 53 -4.81 -3.22 -3.93
CA LYS A 53 -6.16 -3.14 -3.35
C LYS A 53 -6.14 -2.50 -1.96
N GLU A 54 -5.17 -2.85 -1.11
CA GLU A 54 -5.00 -2.25 0.21
C GLU A 54 -4.74 -0.74 0.10
N LEU A 55 -3.86 -0.31 -0.81
CA LEU A 55 -3.58 1.12 -1.02
C LEU A 55 -4.79 1.89 -1.58
N GLN A 56 -5.55 1.27 -2.50
CA GLN A 56 -6.80 1.84 -3.02
C GLN A 56 -7.79 2.11 -1.88
N TYR A 57 -7.98 1.12 -1.00
CA TYR A 57 -8.84 1.28 0.17
C TYR A 57 -8.38 2.43 1.08
N TYR A 58 -7.08 2.54 1.39
CA TYR A 58 -6.58 3.66 2.21
C TYR A 58 -6.77 5.01 1.52
N LYS A 59 -6.55 5.09 0.20
CA LYS A 59 -6.78 6.30 -0.60
C LYS A 59 -8.22 6.80 -0.50
N GLU A 60 -9.19 5.89 -0.49
CA GLU A 60 -10.62 6.24 -0.46
C GLU A 60 -11.13 6.60 0.94
N ASN A 61 -10.57 5.98 1.99
CA ASN A 61 -11.13 6.04 3.34
C ASN A 61 -10.34 6.92 4.31
N ILE A 62 -9.05 7.18 4.05
CA ILE A 62 -8.14 7.82 5.01
C ILE A 62 -7.53 9.10 4.45
N PHE A 63 -7.17 9.09 3.17
CA PHE A 63 -6.62 10.29 2.55
C PHE A 63 -7.73 11.28 2.21
N LYS A 64 -7.43 12.57 2.35
CA LYS A 64 -8.37 13.64 1.97
C LYS A 64 -8.71 13.52 0.50
N SER A 65 -10.00 13.58 0.18
CA SER A 65 -10.45 13.67 -1.20
C SER A 65 -9.84 14.90 -1.87
N ARG A 66 -9.41 14.75 -3.12
CA ARG A 66 -8.86 15.84 -3.95
C ARG A 66 -9.83 17.01 -4.14
N LYS A 67 -11.11 16.88 -3.78
CA LYS A 67 -12.08 17.99 -3.79
C LYS A 67 -11.98 18.86 -2.53
N SER A 68 -10.77 19.30 -2.19
CA SER A 68 -10.59 20.38 -1.21
C SER A 68 -10.07 21.61 -1.95
N LYS A 69 -11.04 22.43 -2.37
CA LYS A 69 -10.92 23.74 -3.04
C LYS A 69 -10.37 23.75 -4.47
#